data_AF-K2BD70-F1
#
_entry.id   AF-K2BD70-F1
#
_cell.length_a   1.000
_cell.length_b   1.000
_cell.length_c   1.000
_cell.angle_alpha   90.00
_cell.angle_beta   90.00
_cell.angle_gamma   90.00
#
_symmetry.space_group_name_H-M   'P 1'
#
loop_
_entity.id
_entity.type
_entity.pdbx_description
1 polymer ?
#
loop_
_entity_poly.entity_id
_entity_poly.type
_entity_poly.pdbx_seq_one_letter_code
_entity_poly.pdbx_strand_id
1 'polypeptide(L)' 'MNILCLTPWFPAHREDQQGNFILDSIESLVELGHNITVLLT' A
#
# COMPACT_ATOMS: atom_id res chain seq x y z
N MET A 1 -11.08 -7.87 5.57
CA MET A 1 -11.71 -6.60 6.01
C MET A 1 -11.52 -5.55 4.92
N ASN A 2 -12.32 -4.47 4.90
CA ASN A 2 -12.09 -3.34 4.00
C ASN A 2 -11.24 -2.29 4.74
N ILE A 3 -10.12 -1.87 4.15
CA ILE A 3 -9.14 -0.96 4.77
C ILE A 3 -8.86 0.20 3.81
N LEU A 4 -8.95 1.43 4.31
CA LEU A 4 -8.59 2.64 3.59
C LEU A 4 -7.25 3.16 4.11
N CYS A 5 -6.24 3.25 3.24
CA CYS A 5 -4.93 3.81 3.54
C CYS A 5 -4.84 5.22 2.95
N LEU A 6 -4.61 6.23 3.80
CA LEU A 6 -4.42 7.62 3.39
C LEU A 6 -2.94 7.96 3.46
N THR A 7 -2.34 8.35 2.35
CA THR A 7 -0.91 8.69 2.31
C THR A 7 -0.65 9.85 1.34
N PRO A 8 0.19 10.83 1.70
CA PRO A 8 0.55 11.92 0.78
C PRO A 8 1.51 11.46 -0.32
N TRP A 9 2.01 10.23 -0.21
CA TRP A 9 3.00 9.71 -1.13
C TRP A 9 2.74 8.22 -1.42
N PHE A 10 2.72 7.89 -2.71
CA PHE A 10 2.68 6.53 -3.21
C PHE A 10 3.68 6.41 -4.37
N PRO A 11 4.45 5.32 -4.42
CA PRO A 11 5.47 5.14 -5.45
C PRO A 11 4.84 5.13 -6.85
N ALA A 12 5.41 5.94 -7.73
CA ALA A 12 4.95 6.09 -9.12
C ALA A 12 5.65 5.10 -10.06
N HIS A 13 6.86 4.68 -9.73
CA HIS A 13 7.65 3.74 -10.51
C HIS A 13 7.93 2.48 -9.70
N ARG A 14 8.18 1.37 -10.40
CA ARG A 14 8.48 0.06 -9.78
C ARG A 14 9.75 0.11 -8.90
N GLU A 15 10.67 0.99 -9.23
CA GLU A 15 11.95 1.18 -8.54
C GLU A 15 11.74 1.82 -7.16
N ASP A 16 10.73 2.69 -7.04
CA ASP A 16 10.34 3.37 -5.79
C ASP A 16 9.67 2.41 -4.79
N GLN A 17 9.37 1.18 -5.20
CA GLN A 17 8.67 0.18 -4.40
C GLN A 17 9.60 -0.59 -3.47
N GLN A 18 10.87 -0.74 -3.84
CA GLN A 18 11.78 -1.66 -3.16
C GLN A 18 12.24 -1.10 -1.80
N GLY A 19 11.90 -1.79 -0.70
CA GLY A 19 12.21 -1.36 0.66
C GLY A 19 11.22 -0.34 1.24
N ASN A 20 10.07 -0.17 0.59
CA ASN A 20 9.03 0.73 1.05
C ASN A 20 8.10 0.02 2.05
N PHE A 21 8.31 0.31 3.33
CA PHE A 21 7.54 -0.26 4.44
C PHE A 21 6.01 -0.15 4.26
N ILE A 22 5.51 0.94 3.67
CA ILE A 22 4.07 1.14 3.47
C ILE A 22 3.54 0.14 2.44
N LEU A 23 4.25 -0.06 1.33
CA LEU A 23 3.86 -1.05 0.34
C LEU A 23 3.99 -2.47 0.86
N ASP A 24 5.11 -2.81 1.50
CA ASP A 24 5.32 -4.15 2.06
C ASP A 24 4.19 -4.52 3.04
N SER A 25 3.74 -3.52 3.83
CA SER A 25 2.61 -3.67 4.74
C SER A 25 1.28 -3.86 4.00
N ILE A 26 1.03 -3.08 2.94
CA ILE A 26 -0.19 -3.20 2.12
C ILE A 26 -0.24 -4.56 1.44
N GLU A 27 0.86 -5.01 0.83
CA GLU A 27 0.98 -6.31 0.18
C GLU A 27 0.71 -7.44 1.16
N SER A 28 1.33 -7.40 2.34
CA SER A 28 1.09 -8.38 3.41
C SER A 28 -0.38 -8.44 3.82
N LEU A 29 -1.07 -7.29 3.90
CA LEU A 29 -2.50 -7.24 4.25
C LEU A 29 -3.38 -7.79 3.12
N VAL A 30 -3.02 -7.56 1.86
CA VAL A 30 -3.70 -8.15 0.70
C VAL A 30 -3.53 -9.67 0.70
N GLU A 31 -2.33 -10.18 0.98
CA GLU A 31 -2.05 -11.62 1.08
C GLU A 31 -2.87 -12.31 2.19
N LEU A 32 -3.17 -11.59 3.28
CA LEU A 32 -4.08 -12.04 4.35
C LEU A 32 -5.56 -11.99 3.95
N GLY A 33 -5.89 -11.63 2.71
CA GLY A 33 -7.25 -11.58 2.18
C GLY A 33 -8.02 -10.32 2.56
N HIS A 34 -7.33 -9.23 2.87
CA HIS A 34 -7.97 -7.93 3.09
C HIS A 34 -8.11 -7.16 1.78
N ASN A 35 -9.20 -6.40 1.66
CA ASN A 35 -9.43 -5.51 0.55
C ASN A 35 -8.92 -4.11 0.93
N ILE A 36 -7.85 -3.67 0.27
CA ILE A 36 -7.16 -2.42 0.59
C ILE A 36 -7.43 -1.40 -0.51
N THR A 37 -7.83 -0.19 -0.13
CA THR A 37 -7.89 0.97 -1.02
C THR A 37 -6.88 2.01 -0.53
N VAL A 38 -6.05 2.52 -1.43
CA VAL A 38 -5.09 3.58 -1.12
C VAL A 38 -5.57 4.88 -1.76
N LEU A 39 -5.70 5.93 -0.95
CA LEU A 39 -6.01 7.28 -1.41
C LEU A 39 -4.77 8.14 -1.22
N LEU A 40 -4.29 8.73 -2.32
CA LEU A 40 -3.30 9.78 -2.28
C LEU A 40 -3.96 11.13 -2.00
N THR A 41 -3.36 11.92 -1.11
CA THR A 41 -3.84 13.27 -0.73
C THR A 41 -2.80 14.33 -0.98
#